data_AF-A0AA95SDQ7-F1
#
_entry.id   AF-A0AA95SDQ7-F1
#
_cell.length_a   1.000
_cell.length_b   1.000
_cell.length_c   1.000
_cell.angle_alpha   90.00
_cell.angle_beta   90.00
_cell.angle_gamma   90.00
#
_symmetry.space_group_name_H-M   'P 1'
#
loop_
_entity.id
_entity.type
_entity.pdbx_description
1 polymer ?
#
loop_
_entity_poly.entity_id
_entity_poly.type
_entity_poly.pdbx_seq_one_letter_code
_entity_poly.pdbx_strand_id
1 'polypeptide(L)'
;MKFRRFSLLFVLMLALNTFFSSFAFAENNVKPNLVALGDSITFGWNLEDNGNSEPSPKAFPYLIGNGNYDVTKNISGGGWTTANLLTEINKPENLEAIKKADVITLDIGSNDFLQNPAIKAIIQNPTVPIDPQAFGLVIQQISSNLFTNLGSIIGIIKAQNSDAQLIIYNIYNPFSDTLAALYPIGEQFLPAVNPGFQGIAVQTNSLLADAYTAFKGKQAELILPNGDVHPNAEGQKVLASLATNLLAVQVPQEITIDLTPSTTEATKEPVTITVATSAKKVLAMQWLAGEKTIEDFAGSGTDINDNKFEVAENGTYSVYVRDSKGAKAVEMITIDNIQNDEQPGDNPGDDGDNPTPDPGDGGTDNPTPNPGDTGNDNPTPNPGDTGSDDPSSGGGVDKGSSPVEAGNHLPSTATSMYNYLAIGLAFLLAGLLAMRLQHNRRKENI
;
A
#
# COMPACT_ATOMS: atom_id res chain seq x y z
N MET A 1 -19.72 23.94 47.93
CA MET A 1 -19.81 24.29 46.49
C MET A 1 -18.63 23.80 45.61
N LYS A 2 -17.76 22.86 46.04
CA LYS A 2 -16.58 22.44 45.23
C LYS A 2 -16.79 21.19 44.34
N PHE A 3 -17.87 20.42 44.51
CA PHE A 3 -18.10 19.18 43.76
C PHE A 3 -18.71 19.34 42.35
N ARG A 4 -19.33 20.50 42.03
CA ARG A 4 -19.94 20.72 40.70
C ARG A 4 -18.91 20.96 39.58
N ARG A 5 -17.71 21.44 39.90
CA ARG A 5 -16.68 21.77 38.89
C ARG A 5 -15.98 20.53 38.31
N PHE A 6 -15.83 19.46 39.09
CA PHE A 6 -15.25 18.19 38.62
C PHE A 6 -16.17 17.45 37.65
N SER A 7 -17.49 17.51 37.85
CA SER A 7 -18.45 16.88 36.94
C SER A 7 -18.48 17.57 35.58
N LEU A 8 -18.30 18.90 35.54
CA LEU A 8 -18.22 19.65 34.28
C LEU A 8 -16.95 19.30 33.50
N LEU A 9 -15.82 19.16 34.21
CA LEU A 9 -14.52 18.82 33.63
C LEU A 9 -14.50 17.39 33.06
N PHE A 10 -15.18 16.45 33.74
CA PHE A 10 -15.33 15.08 33.27
C PHE A 10 -16.24 14.97 32.03
N VAL A 11 -17.34 15.73 31.99
CA VAL A 11 -18.21 15.82 30.80
C VAL A 11 -17.50 16.48 29.63
N LEU A 12 -16.71 17.54 29.88
CA LEU A 12 -15.88 18.19 28.86
C LEU A 12 -14.83 17.22 28.29
N MET A 13 -14.20 16.43 29.17
CA MET A 13 -13.20 15.42 28.78
C MET A 13 -13.82 14.24 28.02
N LEU A 14 -15.06 13.84 28.34
CA LEU A 14 -15.82 12.86 27.57
C LEU A 14 -16.20 13.41 26.18
N ALA A 15 -16.65 14.68 26.11
CA ALA A 15 -16.98 15.34 24.85
C ALA A 15 -15.75 15.54 23.96
N LEU A 16 -14.60 15.89 24.54
CA LEU A 16 -13.32 15.96 23.82
C LEU A 16 -12.90 14.60 23.23
N ASN A 17 -13.16 13.48 23.91
CA ASN A 17 -12.89 12.14 23.35
C ASN A 17 -13.79 11.79 22.16
N THR A 18 -15.01 12.35 22.07
CA THR A 18 -15.88 12.16 20.90
C THR A 18 -15.53 13.05 19.71
N PHE A 19 -14.73 14.12 19.90
CA PHE A 19 -14.22 14.94 18.80
C PHE A 19 -12.89 14.42 18.23
N PHE A 20 -12.22 13.48 18.91
CA PHE A 20 -10.98 12.83 18.45
C PHE A 20 -11.16 11.35 18.06
N SER A 21 -12.40 10.85 17.96
CA SER A 21 -12.62 9.64 17.20
C SER A 21 -12.27 9.97 15.75
N SER A 22 -11.11 9.54 15.29
CA SER A 22 -10.74 9.58 13.88
C SER A 22 -11.93 9.04 13.10
N PHE A 23 -12.58 9.89 12.30
CA PHE A 23 -13.53 9.43 11.33
C PHE A 23 -12.76 8.52 10.39
N ALA A 24 -12.85 7.21 10.59
CA ALA A 24 -12.48 6.24 9.60
C ALA A 24 -13.54 6.33 8.51
N PHE A 25 -13.37 7.30 7.61
CA PHE A 25 -14.18 7.38 6.41
C PHE A 25 -13.91 6.12 5.60
N ALA A 26 -14.99 5.45 5.18
CA ALA A 26 -14.90 4.28 4.33
C ALA A 26 -14.26 4.71 3.01
N GLU A 27 -13.04 4.23 2.76
CA GLU A 27 -12.33 4.39 1.50
C GLU A 27 -13.21 3.81 0.36
N ASN A 28 -13.19 4.44 -0.82
CA ASN A 28 -13.98 3.99 -1.98
C ASN A 28 -13.92 2.45 -2.12
N ASN A 29 -15.09 1.82 -2.18
CA ASN A 29 -15.30 0.36 -2.07
C ASN A 29 -14.61 -0.49 -3.17
N VAL A 30 -13.87 0.12 -4.10
CA VAL A 30 -13.15 -0.61 -5.15
C VAL A 30 -11.86 -1.19 -4.56
N LYS A 31 -11.83 -2.49 -4.32
CA LYS A 31 -10.63 -3.16 -3.81
C LYS A 31 -9.71 -3.57 -4.98
N PRO A 32 -8.38 -3.49 -4.85
CA PRO A 32 -7.48 -4.06 -5.85
C PRO A 32 -7.66 -5.58 -5.93
N ASN A 33 -7.52 -6.14 -7.13
CA ASN A 33 -7.65 -7.57 -7.38
C ASN A 33 -6.41 -8.31 -6.90
N LEU A 34 -6.60 -9.29 -6.04
CA LEU A 34 -5.56 -10.23 -5.61
C LEU A 34 -5.82 -11.61 -6.23
N VAL A 35 -4.77 -12.19 -6.81
CA VAL A 35 -4.74 -13.60 -7.21
C VAL A 35 -3.73 -14.34 -6.34
N ALA A 36 -4.21 -15.36 -5.62
CA ALA A 36 -3.37 -16.15 -4.73
C ALA A 36 -2.95 -17.45 -5.42
N LEU A 37 -1.66 -17.73 -5.45
CA LEU A 37 -1.08 -18.95 -6.02
C LEU A 37 -0.37 -19.73 -4.92
N GLY A 38 -0.61 -21.04 -4.84
CA GLY A 38 0.15 -21.86 -3.89
C GLY A 38 -0.37 -23.26 -3.64
N ASP A 39 -0.17 -23.75 -2.42
CA ASP A 39 -0.61 -25.06 -1.96
C ASP A 39 -1.60 -24.98 -0.80
N SER A 40 -1.59 -25.96 0.11
CA SER A 40 -2.46 -26.01 1.28
C SER A 40 -2.34 -24.78 2.19
N ILE A 41 -1.19 -24.09 2.23
CA ILE A 41 -1.04 -22.90 3.07
C ILE A 41 -1.89 -21.75 2.53
N THR A 42 -1.78 -21.48 1.22
CA THR A 42 -2.60 -20.50 0.49
C THR A 42 -4.08 -20.87 0.48
N PHE A 43 -4.39 -22.16 0.50
CA PHE A 43 -5.77 -22.66 0.61
C PHE A 43 -6.37 -22.40 2.00
N GLY A 44 -5.55 -22.35 3.05
CA GLY A 44 -6.01 -22.32 4.44
C GLY A 44 -6.48 -23.70 4.91
N TRP A 45 -5.70 -24.73 4.61
CA TRP A 45 -6.00 -26.11 4.95
C TRP A 45 -6.21 -26.31 6.45
N ASN A 46 -7.24 -27.08 6.81
CA ASN A 46 -7.64 -27.40 8.19
C ASN A 46 -8.05 -26.17 9.05
N LEU A 47 -8.41 -25.04 8.44
CA LEU A 47 -8.93 -23.86 9.17
C LEU A 47 -10.46 -23.83 9.30
N GLU A 48 -11.15 -24.68 8.55
CA GLU A 48 -12.61 -24.81 8.53
C GLU A 48 -13.04 -26.27 8.74
N ASP A 49 -14.22 -26.47 9.35
CA ASP A 49 -14.85 -27.77 9.54
C ASP A 49 -15.62 -28.24 8.27
N ASN A 50 -15.13 -27.88 7.08
CA ASN A 50 -15.76 -28.19 5.78
C ASN A 50 -15.02 -29.28 4.99
N GLY A 51 -13.99 -29.89 5.58
CA GLY A 51 -13.18 -30.92 4.91
C GLY A 51 -12.34 -30.38 3.74
N ASN A 52 -11.98 -29.10 3.76
CA ASN A 52 -11.20 -28.42 2.72
C ASN A 52 -11.89 -28.43 1.35
N SER A 53 -13.22 -28.27 1.31
CA SER A 53 -14.00 -28.22 0.06
C SER A 53 -13.80 -26.93 -0.73
N GLU A 54 -13.40 -25.85 -0.07
CA GLU A 54 -13.14 -24.53 -0.63
C GLU A 54 -12.07 -23.80 0.20
N PRO A 55 -11.34 -22.83 -0.39
CA PRO A 55 -10.36 -22.05 0.33
C PRO A 55 -10.95 -21.35 1.57
N SER A 56 -10.25 -21.40 2.70
CA SER A 56 -10.71 -20.76 3.93
C SER A 56 -10.62 -19.24 3.82
N PRO A 57 -11.66 -18.49 4.24
CA PRO A 57 -11.57 -17.03 4.38
C PRO A 57 -10.60 -16.59 5.50
N LYS A 58 -10.12 -17.52 6.33
CA LYS A 58 -9.07 -17.28 7.32
C LYS A 58 -7.65 -17.50 6.76
N ALA A 59 -7.52 -17.93 5.51
CA ALA A 59 -6.21 -18.08 4.86
C ALA A 59 -5.58 -16.70 4.60
N PHE A 60 -4.26 -16.63 4.62
CA PHE A 60 -3.53 -15.37 4.53
C PHE A 60 -3.94 -14.48 3.35
N PRO A 61 -4.28 -14.98 2.13
CA PRO A 61 -4.60 -14.10 1.02
C PRO A 61 -5.81 -13.18 1.30
N TYR A 62 -6.79 -13.69 2.05
CA TYR A 62 -8.01 -12.96 2.41
C TYR A 62 -7.81 -11.96 3.56
N LEU A 63 -6.67 -12.05 4.26
CA LEU A 63 -6.33 -11.21 5.40
C LEU A 63 -5.37 -10.06 5.03
N ILE A 64 -4.77 -10.11 3.83
CA ILE A 64 -3.83 -9.07 3.36
C ILE A 64 -4.52 -7.71 3.32
N GLY A 65 -3.81 -6.67 3.77
CA GLY A 65 -4.32 -5.30 3.80
C GLY A 65 -5.54 -5.16 4.72
N ASN A 66 -5.67 -5.99 5.75
CA ASN A 66 -6.87 -6.09 6.59
C ASN A 66 -8.15 -6.41 5.79
N GLY A 67 -8.02 -7.17 4.69
CA GLY A 67 -9.14 -7.51 3.81
C GLY A 67 -9.50 -6.42 2.79
N ASN A 68 -8.62 -5.44 2.58
CA ASN A 68 -8.81 -4.37 1.58
C ASN A 68 -8.47 -4.79 0.14
N TYR A 69 -8.14 -6.06 -0.08
CA TYR A 69 -8.00 -6.67 -1.41
C TYR A 69 -9.19 -7.57 -1.71
N ASP A 70 -9.60 -7.61 -2.98
CA ASP A 70 -10.58 -8.60 -3.44
C ASP A 70 -9.83 -9.83 -3.95
N VAL A 71 -9.95 -10.96 -3.25
CA VAL A 71 -9.32 -12.21 -3.68
C VAL A 71 -10.14 -12.84 -4.80
N THR A 72 -9.95 -12.30 -6.00
CA THR A 72 -10.70 -12.69 -7.22
C THR A 72 -10.49 -14.15 -7.63
N LYS A 73 -9.34 -14.74 -7.28
CA LYS A 73 -9.04 -16.15 -7.52
C LYS A 73 -8.00 -16.67 -6.55
N ASN A 74 -8.26 -17.84 -5.97
CA ASN A 74 -7.28 -18.62 -5.22
C ASN A 74 -6.99 -19.90 -6.01
N ILE A 75 -5.78 -19.98 -6.58
CA ILE A 75 -5.26 -21.09 -7.39
C ILE A 75 -4.31 -21.87 -6.50
N SER A 76 -4.88 -22.70 -5.64
CA SER A 76 -4.13 -23.53 -4.71
C SER A 76 -4.81 -24.86 -4.46
N GLY A 77 -4.03 -25.82 -3.95
CA GLY A 77 -4.55 -27.14 -3.59
C GLY A 77 -3.65 -27.89 -2.62
N GLY A 78 -4.27 -28.79 -1.87
CA GLY A 78 -3.58 -29.59 -0.86
C GLY A 78 -2.48 -30.45 -1.44
N GLY A 79 -1.29 -30.37 -0.85
CA GLY A 79 -0.13 -31.14 -1.28
C GLY A 79 0.40 -30.76 -2.67
N TRP A 80 0.10 -29.58 -3.19
CA TRP A 80 0.67 -29.17 -4.48
C TRP A 80 2.16 -28.87 -4.35
N THR A 81 2.94 -29.44 -5.28
CA THR A 81 4.33 -29.06 -5.56
C THR A 81 4.38 -27.92 -6.58
N THR A 82 5.56 -27.35 -6.82
CA THR A 82 5.74 -26.38 -7.92
C THR A 82 5.35 -26.96 -9.28
N ALA A 83 5.55 -28.26 -9.52
CA ALA A 83 5.14 -28.91 -10.77
C ALA A 83 3.60 -28.95 -10.92
N ASN A 84 2.87 -29.14 -9.81
CA ASN A 84 1.41 -29.09 -9.82
C ASN A 84 0.92 -27.67 -10.13
N LEU A 85 1.46 -26.67 -9.43
CA LEU A 85 1.09 -25.27 -9.68
C LEU A 85 1.44 -24.83 -11.11
N LEU A 86 2.58 -25.26 -11.65
CA LEU A 86 2.96 -24.99 -13.04
C LEU A 86 1.96 -25.60 -14.04
N THR A 87 1.36 -26.74 -13.73
CA THR A 87 0.30 -27.32 -14.56
C THR A 87 -0.98 -26.48 -14.47
N GLU A 88 -1.38 -26.13 -13.24
CA GLU A 88 -2.63 -25.44 -12.95
C GLU A 88 -2.63 -23.99 -13.46
N ILE A 89 -1.50 -23.29 -13.38
CA ILE A 89 -1.40 -21.89 -13.82
C ILE A 89 -1.60 -21.73 -15.34
N ASN A 90 -1.32 -22.77 -16.13
CA ASN A 90 -1.48 -22.75 -17.58
C ASN A 90 -2.95 -22.90 -18.05
N LYS A 91 -3.89 -23.15 -17.14
CA LYS A 91 -5.31 -23.25 -17.50
C LYS A 91 -5.85 -21.88 -17.94
N PRO A 92 -6.67 -21.80 -19.01
CA PRO A 92 -7.15 -20.52 -19.55
C PRO A 92 -7.80 -19.59 -18.52
N GLU A 93 -8.64 -20.14 -17.63
CA GLU A 93 -9.31 -19.38 -16.58
C GLU A 93 -8.35 -18.80 -15.54
N ASN A 94 -7.21 -19.45 -15.32
CA ASN A 94 -6.18 -19.00 -14.37
C ASN A 94 -5.29 -17.93 -15.02
N LEU A 95 -4.95 -18.08 -16.30
CA LEU A 95 -4.26 -17.05 -17.08
C LEU A 95 -5.09 -15.76 -17.15
N GLU A 96 -6.40 -15.86 -17.36
CA GLU A 96 -7.30 -14.69 -17.37
C GLU A 96 -7.41 -14.01 -16.00
N ALA A 97 -7.39 -14.78 -14.90
CA ALA A 97 -7.36 -14.21 -13.56
C ALA A 97 -6.04 -13.44 -13.33
N ILE A 98 -4.90 -14.04 -13.66
CA ILE A 98 -3.56 -13.44 -13.51
C ILE A 98 -3.45 -12.14 -14.32
N LYS A 99 -3.97 -12.13 -15.55
CA LYS A 99 -4.00 -10.95 -16.43
C LYS A 99 -4.70 -9.75 -15.80
N LYS A 100 -5.69 -9.98 -14.93
CA LYS A 100 -6.50 -8.93 -14.27
C LYS A 100 -6.01 -8.55 -12.87
N ALA A 101 -5.03 -9.27 -12.33
CA ALA A 101 -4.51 -9.07 -10.99
C ALA A 101 -3.81 -7.71 -10.83
N ASP A 102 -3.90 -7.14 -9.63
CA ASP A 102 -3.09 -6.02 -9.17
C ASP A 102 -1.95 -6.51 -8.27
N VAL A 103 -2.27 -7.50 -7.43
CA VAL A 103 -1.33 -8.19 -6.57
C VAL A 103 -1.42 -9.69 -6.81
N ILE A 104 -0.28 -10.36 -6.84
CA ILE A 104 -0.18 -11.81 -6.92
C ILE A 104 0.68 -12.30 -5.76
N THR A 105 0.18 -13.26 -5.00
CA THR A 105 0.97 -13.96 -3.98
C THR A 105 1.36 -15.34 -4.48
N LEU A 106 2.60 -15.77 -4.20
CA LEU A 106 3.13 -17.07 -4.57
C LEU A 106 3.76 -17.74 -3.34
N ASP A 107 3.05 -18.70 -2.77
CA ASP A 107 3.51 -19.53 -1.65
C ASP A 107 3.46 -21.01 -2.04
N ILE A 108 4.60 -21.54 -2.47
CA ILE A 108 4.73 -22.89 -3.01
C ILE A 108 6.16 -23.39 -2.80
N GLY A 109 6.33 -24.71 -2.64
CA GLY A 109 7.65 -25.34 -2.65
C GLY A 109 7.92 -26.27 -1.48
N SER A 110 7.21 -26.11 -0.35
CA SER A 110 7.33 -26.99 0.82
C SER A 110 7.11 -28.46 0.45
N ASN A 111 6.11 -28.71 -0.39
CA ASN A 111 5.76 -30.05 -0.86
C ASN A 111 6.81 -30.68 -1.80
N ASP A 112 7.59 -29.88 -2.53
CA ASP A 112 8.71 -30.38 -3.34
C ASP A 112 9.74 -31.11 -2.48
N PHE A 113 9.93 -30.65 -1.24
CA PHE A 113 10.74 -31.33 -0.23
C PHE A 113 9.97 -32.46 0.46
N LEU A 114 8.80 -32.16 1.04
CA LEU A 114 8.05 -33.12 1.88
C LEU A 114 7.60 -34.38 1.13
N GLN A 115 7.43 -34.29 -0.19
CA GLN A 115 7.00 -35.43 -0.99
C GLN A 115 8.14 -36.28 -1.53
N ASN A 116 9.37 -35.79 -1.45
CA ASN A 116 10.54 -36.53 -1.90
C ASN A 116 10.71 -37.84 -1.10
N PRO A 117 10.93 -39.00 -1.76
CA PRO A 117 11.03 -40.28 -1.07
C PRO A 117 12.10 -40.35 0.02
N ALA A 118 13.26 -39.72 -0.20
CA ALA A 118 14.34 -39.71 0.80
C ALA A 118 13.96 -38.88 2.03
N ILE A 119 13.31 -37.73 1.81
CA ILE A 119 12.79 -36.88 2.91
C ILE A 119 11.68 -37.61 3.66
N LYS A 120 10.74 -38.27 2.96
CA LYS A 120 9.70 -39.09 3.61
C LYS A 120 10.28 -40.21 4.47
N ALA A 121 11.31 -40.90 4.00
CA ALA A 121 11.97 -41.96 4.77
C ALA A 121 12.59 -41.42 6.07
N ILE A 122 13.18 -40.22 6.03
CA ILE A 122 13.70 -39.52 7.20
C ILE A 122 12.56 -39.11 8.14
N ILE A 123 11.48 -38.52 7.62
CA ILE A 123 10.31 -38.11 8.41
C ILE A 123 9.70 -39.32 9.15
N GLN A 124 9.62 -40.47 8.49
CA GLN A 124 9.08 -41.69 9.08
C GLN A 124 9.99 -42.31 10.15
N ASN A 125 11.30 -42.09 10.06
CA ASN A 125 12.29 -42.64 11.00
C ASN A 125 13.38 -41.61 11.34
N PRO A 126 13.06 -40.56 12.11
CA PRO A 126 13.95 -39.41 12.34
C PRO A 126 15.22 -39.74 13.13
N THR A 127 15.28 -40.92 13.74
CA THR A 127 16.44 -41.40 14.52
C THR A 127 17.49 -42.09 13.66
N VAL A 128 17.21 -42.36 12.38
CA VAL A 128 18.18 -42.99 11.48
C VAL A 128 19.30 -41.98 11.17
N PRO A 129 20.58 -42.34 11.35
CA PRO A 129 21.69 -41.47 10.99
C PRO A 129 21.61 -41.04 9.53
N ILE A 130 21.65 -39.73 9.30
CA ILE A 130 21.62 -39.14 7.96
C ILE A 130 23.06 -38.94 7.50
N ASP A 131 23.44 -39.52 6.35
CA ASP A 131 24.70 -39.17 5.70
C ASP A 131 24.63 -37.72 5.19
N PRO A 132 25.46 -36.80 5.72
CA PRO A 132 25.41 -35.39 5.33
C PRO A 132 25.67 -35.15 3.84
N GLN A 133 26.51 -35.97 3.19
CA GLN A 133 26.83 -35.79 1.77
C GLN A 133 25.68 -36.22 0.88
N ALA A 134 25.16 -37.44 1.09
CA ALA A 134 24.00 -37.94 0.35
C ALA A 134 22.78 -37.04 0.55
N PHE A 135 22.52 -36.58 1.79
CA PHE A 135 21.43 -35.65 2.08
C PHE A 135 21.61 -34.31 1.37
N GLY A 136 22.83 -33.75 1.37
CA GLY A 136 23.16 -32.53 0.62
C GLY A 136 22.83 -32.65 -0.87
N LEU A 137 23.18 -33.77 -1.52
CA LEU A 137 22.86 -34.01 -2.92
C LEU A 137 21.35 -34.10 -3.20
N VAL A 138 20.60 -34.73 -2.30
CA VAL A 138 19.13 -34.78 -2.38
C VAL A 138 18.54 -33.37 -2.31
N ILE A 139 18.95 -32.55 -1.33
CA ILE A 139 18.50 -31.17 -1.18
C ILE A 139 18.83 -30.34 -2.43
N GLN A 140 20.04 -30.48 -2.98
CA GLN A 140 20.44 -29.78 -4.21
C GLN A 140 19.56 -30.16 -5.40
N GLN A 141 19.25 -31.45 -5.58
CA GLN A 141 18.39 -31.90 -6.67
C GLN A 141 16.96 -31.37 -6.54
N ILE A 142 16.38 -31.41 -5.33
CA ILE A 142 15.04 -30.85 -5.07
C ILE A 142 15.04 -29.34 -5.34
N SER A 143 16.03 -28.62 -4.81
CA SER A 143 16.16 -27.17 -4.97
C SER A 143 16.31 -26.76 -6.44
N SER A 144 17.10 -27.50 -7.22
CA SER A 144 17.27 -27.25 -8.65
C SER A 144 15.93 -27.34 -9.40
N ASN A 145 15.14 -28.38 -9.13
CA ASN A 145 13.82 -28.57 -9.74
C ASN A 145 12.82 -27.49 -9.28
N LEU A 146 12.81 -27.18 -7.98
CA LEU A 146 11.99 -26.14 -7.38
C LEU A 146 12.22 -24.80 -8.09
N PHE A 147 13.46 -24.33 -8.17
CA PHE A 147 13.76 -23.02 -8.75
C PHE A 147 13.60 -22.99 -10.28
N THR A 148 13.77 -24.12 -10.96
CA THR A 148 13.42 -24.24 -12.40
C THR A 148 11.93 -24.02 -12.62
N ASN A 149 11.08 -24.69 -11.84
CA ASN A 149 9.63 -24.56 -11.94
C ASN A 149 9.17 -23.16 -11.51
N LEU A 150 9.72 -22.61 -10.43
CA LEU A 150 9.43 -21.22 -10.01
C LEU A 150 9.79 -20.22 -11.11
N GLY A 151 10.93 -20.40 -11.78
CA GLY A 151 11.31 -19.58 -12.94
C GLY A 151 10.26 -19.61 -14.05
N SER A 152 9.72 -20.79 -14.36
CA SER A 152 8.66 -20.94 -15.37
C SER A 152 7.32 -20.34 -14.90
N ILE A 153 6.92 -20.57 -13.66
CA ILE A 153 5.70 -20.00 -13.06
C ILE A 153 5.76 -18.46 -13.12
N ILE A 154 6.86 -17.87 -12.67
CA ILE A 154 7.03 -16.42 -12.65
C ILE A 154 7.12 -15.86 -14.06
N GLY A 155 7.78 -16.57 -14.99
CA GLY A 155 7.79 -16.22 -16.41
C GLY A 155 6.38 -16.14 -17.00
N ILE A 156 5.50 -17.11 -16.69
CA ILE A 156 4.09 -17.09 -17.11
C ILE A 156 3.37 -15.90 -16.51
N ILE A 157 3.51 -15.66 -15.19
CA ILE A 157 2.89 -14.53 -14.49
C ILE A 157 3.27 -13.21 -15.17
N LYS A 158 4.57 -12.97 -15.37
CA LYS A 158 5.07 -11.71 -15.94
C LYS A 158 4.72 -11.56 -17.43
N ALA A 159 4.58 -12.66 -18.17
CA ALA A 159 4.11 -12.63 -19.56
C ALA A 159 2.63 -12.26 -19.67
N GLN A 160 1.80 -12.71 -18.72
CA GLN A 160 0.38 -12.35 -18.68
C GLN A 160 0.15 -10.95 -18.11
N ASN A 161 0.94 -10.56 -17.11
CA ASN A 161 0.79 -9.30 -16.39
C ASN A 161 2.13 -8.85 -15.78
N SER A 162 2.85 -8.01 -16.49
CA SER A 162 4.13 -7.45 -16.03
C SER A 162 3.96 -6.32 -15.00
N ASP A 163 2.77 -5.72 -14.92
CA ASP A 163 2.48 -4.60 -14.01
C ASP A 163 2.05 -5.03 -12.62
N ALA A 164 1.48 -6.24 -12.46
CA ALA A 164 1.08 -6.78 -11.17
C ALA A 164 2.25 -6.93 -10.19
N GLN A 165 2.00 -6.55 -8.94
CA GLN A 165 2.97 -6.74 -7.86
C GLN A 165 2.99 -8.20 -7.44
N LEU A 166 4.11 -8.89 -7.71
CA LEU A 166 4.33 -10.27 -7.27
C LEU A 166 5.02 -10.29 -5.91
N ILE A 167 4.46 -11.07 -4.98
CA ILE A 167 5.00 -11.33 -3.64
C ILE A 167 5.25 -12.82 -3.51
N ILE A 168 6.51 -13.20 -3.30
CA ILE A 168 6.97 -14.59 -3.19
C ILE A 168 7.23 -14.89 -1.72
N TYR A 169 6.71 -16.00 -1.20
CA TYR A 169 7.00 -16.47 0.15
C TYR A 169 8.13 -17.49 0.11
N ASN A 170 9.08 -17.39 1.04
CA ASN A 170 10.07 -18.44 1.26
C ASN A 170 9.53 -19.52 2.22
N ILE A 171 10.28 -20.61 2.39
CA ILE A 171 9.79 -21.79 3.11
C ILE A 171 10.15 -21.67 4.60
N TYR A 172 9.13 -21.75 5.47
CA TYR A 172 9.33 -21.86 6.92
C TYR A 172 9.47 -23.32 7.38
N ASN A 173 10.08 -23.50 8.56
CA ASN A 173 10.16 -24.80 9.22
C ASN A 173 8.88 -25.05 10.04
N PRO A 174 8.03 -26.03 9.68
CA PRO A 174 6.74 -26.24 10.35
C PRO A 174 6.85 -27.12 11.61
N PHE A 175 7.98 -27.82 11.81
CA PHE A 175 8.02 -28.95 12.72
C PHE A 175 7.94 -28.53 14.19
N SER A 176 6.90 -28.98 14.87
CA SER A 176 6.69 -28.78 16.31
C SER A 176 5.96 -29.95 16.94
N ASP A 177 5.76 -29.87 18.25
CA ASP A 177 4.94 -30.82 19.00
C ASP A 177 5.38 -32.28 18.75
N THR A 178 4.50 -33.15 18.27
CA THR A 178 4.81 -34.55 17.97
C THR A 178 5.85 -34.74 16.86
N LEU A 179 6.14 -33.69 16.08
CA LEU A 179 7.16 -33.65 15.04
C LEU A 179 8.44 -32.89 15.45
N ALA A 180 8.60 -32.49 16.71
CA ALA A 180 9.73 -31.66 17.15
C ALA A 180 11.12 -32.27 16.85
N ALA A 181 11.23 -33.60 16.78
CA ALA A 181 12.46 -34.30 16.39
C ALA A 181 12.92 -33.97 14.95
N LEU A 182 12.01 -33.52 14.08
CA LEU A 182 12.31 -33.11 12.70
C LEU A 182 12.77 -31.67 12.58
N TYR A 183 12.59 -30.84 13.62
CA TYR A 183 12.94 -29.43 13.57
C TYR A 183 14.42 -29.18 13.19
N PRO A 184 15.42 -29.88 13.80
CA PRO A 184 16.82 -29.70 13.41
C PRO A 184 17.10 -30.08 11.95
N ILE A 185 16.34 -31.02 11.39
CA ILE A 185 16.48 -31.46 10.00
C ILE A 185 16.05 -30.33 9.06
N GLY A 186 14.93 -29.66 9.34
CA GLY A 186 14.52 -28.46 8.59
C GLY A 186 15.55 -27.34 8.68
N GLU A 187 16.06 -27.05 9.88
CA GLU A 187 17.08 -26.02 10.10
C GLU A 187 18.43 -26.34 9.44
N GLN A 188 18.70 -27.61 9.14
CA GLN A 188 19.93 -28.01 8.48
C GLN A 188 20.02 -27.53 7.03
N PHE A 189 18.89 -27.44 6.31
CA PHE A 189 18.90 -27.14 4.87
C PHE A 189 18.16 -25.87 4.47
N LEU A 190 17.12 -25.45 5.19
CA LEU A 190 16.35 -24.25 4.83
C LEU A 190 17.21 -22.97 4.72
N PRO A 191 18.22 -22.73 5.57
CA PRO A 191 19.14 -21.59 5.40
C PRO A 191 19.94 -21.61 4.09
N ALA A 192 20.15 -22.77 3.47
CA ALA A 192 20.82 -22.89 2.18
C ALA A 192 19.86 -22.76 0.98
N VAL A 193 18.58 -23.08 1.18
CA VAL A 193 17.54 -23.03 0.13
C VAL A 193 16.89 -21.64 0.04
N ASN A 194 16.51 -21.06 1.18
CA ASN A 194 15.77 -19.80 1.22
C ASN A 194 16.46 -18.59 0.54
N PRO A 195 17.80 -18.49 0.50
CA PRO A 195 18.48 -17.48 -0.32
C PRO A 195 18.15 -17.55 -1.81
N GLY A 196 17.78 -18.73 -2.34
CA GLY A 196 17.33 -18.87 -3.72
C GLY A 196 16.01 -18.13 -4.00
N PHE A 197 15.09 -18.08 -3.03
CA PHE A 197 13.85 -17.28 -3.13
C PHE A 197 14.16 -15.78 -3.16
N GLN A 198 15.15 -15.31 -2.39
CA GLN A 198 15.64 -13.93 -2.50
C GLN A 198 16.24 -13.67 -3.88
N GLY A 199 17.04 -14.60 -4.40
CA GLY A 199 17.66 -14.49 -5.72
C GLY A 199 16.62 -14.34 -6.83
N ILE A 200 15.60 -15.19 -6.86
CA ILE A 200 14.55 -15.13 -7.88
C ILE A 200 13.65 -13.90 -7.71
N ALA A 201 13.37 -13.46 -6.47
CA ALA A 201 12.62 -12.23 -6.22
C ALA A 201 13.35 -11.01 -6.79
N VAL A 202 14.66 -10.88 -6.54
CA VAL A 202 15.50 -9.81 -7.10
C VAL A 202 15.55 -9.87 -8.62
N GLN A 203 15.81 -11.06 -9.19
CA GLN A 203 15.91 -11.24 -10.65
C GLN A 203 14.62 -10.85 -11.39
N THR A 204 13.47 -11.01 -10.74
CA THR A 204 12.15 -10.82 -11.37
C THR A 204 11.47 -9.51 -10.95
N ASN A 205 12.17 -8.64 -10.22
CA ASN A 205 11.63 -7.43 -9.62
C ASN A 205 10.33 -7.71 -8.82
N SER A 206 10.39 -8.73 -7.99
CA SER A 206 9.30 -9.18 -7.11
C SER A 206 9.69 -8.97 -5.65
N LEU A 207 8.70 -8.95 -4.76
CA LEU A 207 8.93 -8.82 -3.33
C LEU A 207 9.10 -10.20 -2.69
N LEU A 208 9.94 -10.28 -1.65
CA LEU A 208 10.09 -11.48 -0.82
C LEU A 208 9.40 -11.28 0.52
N ALA A 209 8.43 -12.13 0.83
CA ALA A 209 7.87 -12.31 2.16
C ALA A 209 8.67 -13.39 2.91
N ASP A 210 9.43 -12.98 3.92
CA ASP A 210 10.31 -13.87 4.71
C ASP A 210 9.53 -14.64 5.79
N ALA A 211 8.75 -15.63 5.35
CA ALA A 211 8.01 -16.53 6.23
C ALA A 211 8.95 -17.36 7.13
N TYR A 212 10.13 -17.74 6.62
CA TYR A 212 11.13 -18.48 7.37
C TYR A 212 11.50 -17.78 8.67
N THR A 213 11.95 -16.53 8.59
CA THR A 213 12.30 -15.76 9.79
C THR A 213 11.09 -15.48 10.66
N ALA A 214 9.92 -15.21 10.06
CA ALA A 214 8.70 -14.90 10.79
C ALA A 214 8.23 -16.06 11.69
N PHE A 215 8.39 -17.30 11.23
CA PHE A 215 7.98 -18.51 11.94
C PHE A 215 9.07 -19.11 12.82
N LYS A 216 10.35 -18.83 12.57
CA LYS A 216 11.48 -19.44 13.29
C LYS A 216 11.34 -19.30 14.82
N GLY A 217 11.34 -20.44 15.52
CA GLY A 217 11.20 -20.51 16.98
C GLY A 217 9.79 -20.25 17.52
N LYS A 218 8.78 -20.10 16.66
CA LYS A 218 7.38 -19.81 17.02
C LYS A 218 6.40 -20.89 16.57
N GLN A 219 6.89 -22.10 16.25
CA GLN A 219 6.03 -23.14 15.66
C GLN A 219 4.86 -23.51 16.57
N ALA A 220 5.09 -23.60 17.90
CA ALA A 220 4.03 -23.91 18.87
C ALA A 220 2.90 -22.84 18.92
N GLU A 221 3.19 -21.61 18.49
CA GLU A 221 2.23 -20.50 18.47
C GLU A 221 1.52 -20.40 17.11
N LEU A 222 2.22 -20.75 16.02
CA LEU A 222 1.79 -20.42 14.66
C LEU A 222 1.36 -21.63 13.82
N ILE A 223 1.65 -22.85 14.26
CA ILE A 223 1.31 -24.11 13.55
C ILE A 223 0.15 -24.79 14.27
N LEU A 224 -0.69 -25.51 13.52
CA LEU A 224 -1.73 -26.36 14.09
C LEU A 224 -1.11 -27.49 14.95
N PRO A 225 -1.74 -27.90 16.06
CA PRO A 225 -1.20 -28.90 16.97
C PRO A 225 -1.28 -30.32 16.41
N ASN A 226 -0.82 -31.32 17.18
CA ASN A 226 -0.95 -32.75 16.89
C ASN A 226 -0.15 -33.23 15.67
N GLY A 227 0.98 -32.58 15.39
CA GLY A 227 1.85 -32.94 14.27
C GLY A 227 1.35 -32.49 12.90
N ASP A 228 0.46 -31.52 12.88
CA ASP A 228 0.14 -30.79 11.66
C ASP A 228 1.33 -29.87 11.28
N VAL A 229 1.46 -29.57 9.99
CA VAL A 229 2.51 -28.70 9.43
C VAL A 229 1.94 -27.37 8.90
N HIS A 230 0.62 -27.22 8.89
CA HIS A 230 -0.07 -26.06 8.38
C HIS A 230 -0.17 -24.95 9.45
N PRO A 231 -0.13 -23.68 9.05
CA PRO A 231 -0.31 -22.58 9.98
C PRO A 231 -1.72 -22.59 10.56
N ASN A 232 -1.83 -22.27 11.85
CA ASN A 232 -3.12 -21.95 12.46
C ASN A 232 -3.55 -20.52 12.06
N ALA A 233 -4.69 -20.05 12.60
CA ALA A 233 -5.20 -18.72 12.29
C ALA A 233 -4.22 -17.57 12.60
N GLU A 234 -3.40 -17.69 13.65
CA GLU A 234 -2.37 -16.69 13.97
C GLU A 234 -1.19 -16.77 12.99
N GLY A 235 -0.76 -17.97 12.62
CA GLY A 235 0.24 -18.16 11.57
C GLY A 235 -0.19 -17.56 10.22
N GLN A 236 -1.47 -17.72 9.85
CA GLN A 236 -2.02 -17.10 8.64
C GLN A 236 -2.03 -15.56 8.71
N LYS A 237 -2.34 -14.98 9.88
CA LYS A 237 -2.23 -13.52 10.09
C LYS A 237 -0.78 -13.03 9.96
N VAL A 238 0.19 -13.82 10.45
CA VAL A 238 1.62 -13.50 10.28
C VAL A 238 1.99 -13.47 8.81
N LEU A 239 1.62 -14.49 8.03
CA LEU A 239 1.85 -14.51 6.57
C LEU A 239 1.21 -13.30 5.88
N ALA A 240 -0.05 -12.99 6.19
CA ALA A 240 -0.75 -11.85 5.62
C ALA A 240 -0.08 -10.51 5.96
N SER A 241 0.44 -10.39 7.18
CA SER A 241 1.13 -9.18 7.65
C SER A 241 2.44 -8.95 6.88
N LEU A 242 3.14 -10.01 6.47
CA LEU A 242 4.35 -9.87 5.64
C LEU A 242 4.02 -9.20 4.30
N ALA A 243 3.04 -9.70 3.56
CA ALA A 243 2.60 -9.08 2.31
C ALA A 243 2.03 -7.66 2.54
N THR A 244 1.24 -7.47 3.59
CA THR A 244 0.66 -6.16 3.93
C THR A 244 1.75 -5.11 4.13
N ASN A 245 2.79 -5.44 4.90
CA ASN A 245 3.90 -4.52 5.16
C ASN A 245 4.71 -4.24 3.89
N LEU A 246 4.96 -5.25 3.06
CA LEU A 246 5.66 -5.08 1.79
C LEU A 246 4.90 -4.15 0.83
N LEU A 247 3.57 -4.26 0.79
CA LEU A 247 2.71 -3.41 -0.02
C LEU A 247 2.65 -1.98 0.53
N ALA A 248 2.65 -1.79 1.85
CA ALA A 248 2.62 -0.47 2.49
C ALA A 248 3.95 0.31 2.34
N VAL A 249 5.09 -0.39 2.24
CA VAL A 249 6.43 0.23 2.10
C VAL A 249 6.75 0.61 0.66
N GLN A 250 5.98 0.13 -0.32
CA GLN A 250 6.11 0.66 -1.67
C GLN A 250 5.71 2.13 -1.64
N VAL A 251 6.70 3.03 -1.70
CA VAL A 251 6.48 4.44 -1.95
C VAL A 251 5.62 4.49 -3.21
N PRO A 252 4.36 4.95 -3.13
CA PRO A 252 3.54 5.02 -4.31
C PRO A 252 4.30 5.91 -5.29
N GLN A 253 4.52 5.44 -6.52
CA GLN A 253 5.06 6.34 -7.52
C GLN A 253 4.15 7.56 -7.55
N GLU A 254 4.74 8.76 -7.51
CA GLU A 254 3.93 9.97 -7.66
C GLU A 254 3.20 9.85 -8.99
N ILE A 255 1.87 9.78 -8.90
CA ILE A 255 1.00 9.83 -10.07
C ILE A 255 0.63 11.28 -10.28
N THR A 256 0.71 11.74 -11.53
CA THR A 256 0.31 13.08 -11.92
C THR A 256 -1.09 13.03 -12.51
N ILE A 257 -1.80 14.14 -12.42
CA ILE A 257 -3.10 14.35 -13.05
C ILE A 257 -2.97 15.66 -13.84
N ASP A 258 -3.36 15.64 -15.11
CA ASP A 258 -3.44 16.83 -15.95
C ASP A 258 -4.91 17.04 -16.32
N LEU A 259 -5.41 18.25 -16.07
CA LEU A 259 -6.80 18.63 -16.32
C LEU A 259 -6.87 19.62 -17.48
N THR A 260 -7.73 19.36 -18.46
CA THR A 260 -7.85 20.21 -19.66
C THR A 260 -9.32 20.54 -19.92
N PRO A 261 -9.73 21.82 -19.86
CA PRO A 261 -11.09 22.22 -20.19
C PRO A 261 -11.28 22.22 -21.72
N SER A 262 -12.51 21.94 -22.19
CA SER A 262 -12.84 21.95 -23.62
C SER A 262 -12.70 23.33 -24.27
N THR A 263 -12.84 24.39 -23.48
CA THR A 263 -12.66 25.78 -23.89
C THR A 263 -12.28 26.65 -22.69
N THR A 264 -11.48 27.68 -22.93
CA THR A 264 -11.23 28.80 -22.00
C THR A 264 -11.93 30.09 -22.45
N GLU A 265 -12.55 30.07 -23.63
CA GLU A 265 -13.36 31.19 -24.13
C GLU A 265 -14.72 31.24 -23.45
N ALA A 266 -15.32 32.42 -23.37
CA ALA A 266 -16.65 32.59 -22.79
C ALA A 266 -17.69 31.72 -23.48
N THR A 267 -18.45 30.94 -22.71
CA THR A 267 -19.44 29.98 -23.19
C THR A 267 -20.73 30.05 -22.37
N LYS A 268 -21.86 29.72 -22.99
CA LYS A 268 -23.13 29.46 -22.29
C LYS A 268 -23.40 27.97 -22.09
N GLU A 269 -22.66 27.13 -22.81
CA GLU A 269 -22.74 25.68 -22.70
C GLU A 269 -21.83 25.18 -21.56
N PRO A 270 -22.14 24.04 -20.93
CA PRO A 270 -21.28 23.39 -19.95
C PRO A 270 -19.85 23.16 -20.48
N VAL A 271 -18.87 23.24 -19.59
CA VAL A 271 -17.47 22.94 -19.91
C VAL A 271 -17.18 21.48 -19.61
N THR A 272 -16.64 20.77 -20.60
CA THR A 272 -16.13 19.41 -20.41
C THR A 272 -14.68 19.47 -19.96
N ILE A 273 -14.35 18.80 -18.86
CA ILE A 273 -12.99 18.66 -18.34
C ILE A 273 -12.48 17.26 -18.69
N THR A 274 -11.37 17.19 -19.41
CA THR A 274 -10.67 15.93 -19.71
C THR A 274 -9.58 15.69 -18.67
N VAL A 275 -9.42 14.44 -18.25
CA VAL A 275 -8.47 14.00 -17.23
C VAL A 275 -7.42 13.10 -17.88
N ALA A 276 -6.14 13.47 -17.79
CA ALA A 276 -5.02 12.60 -18.10
C ALA A 276 -4.25 12.25 -16.82
N THR A 277 -3.65 11.06 -16.74
CA THR A 277 -2.86 10.65 -15.58
C THR A 277 -1.69 9.75 -15.97
N SER A 278 -0.60 9.82 -15.20
CA SER A 278 0.55 8.90 -15.33
C SER A 278 0.29 7.51 -14.73
N ALA A 279 -0.83 7.30 -14.03
CA ALA A 279 -1.21 6.01 -13.47
C ALA A 279 -1.40 4.95 -14.56
N LYS A 280 -0.59 3.88 -14.53
CA LYS A 280 -0.68 2.77 -15.49
C LYS A 280 -2.01 2.04 -15.45
N LYS A 281 -2.57 1.87 -14.24
CA LYS A 281 -3.86 1.23 -14.01
C LYS A 281 -4.63 1.99 -12.94
N VAL A 282 -5.66 2.70 -13.39
CA VAL A 282 -6.56 3.47 -12.52
C VAL A 282 -7.55 2.52 -11.86
N LEU A 283 -7.63 2.58 -10.54
CA LEU A 283 -8.57 1.82 -9.72
C LEU A 283 -9.77 2.65 -9.29
N ALA A 284 -9.60 3.98 -9.15
CA ALA A 284 -10.70 4.93 -8.95
C ALA A 284 -10.36 6.28 -9.58
N MET A 285 -11.36 6.93 -10.17
CA MET A 285 -11.26 8.30 -10.69
C MET A 285 -12.57 9.03 -10.41
N GLN A 286 -12.49 10.15 -9.68
CA GLN A 286 -13.65 10.88 -9.17
C GLN A 286 -13.43 12.39 -9.18
N TRP A 287 -14.52 13.16 -9.19
CA TRP A 287 -14.45 14.61 -8.98
C TRP A 287 -15.40 15.10 -7.89
N LEU A 288 -15.06 16.26 -7.32
CA LEU A 288 -15.88 17.03 -6.38
C LEU A 288 -15.74 18.53 -6.69
N ALA A 289 -16.81 19.29 -6.45
CA ALA A 289 -16.75 20.75 -6.49
C ALA A 289 -16.01 21.30 -5.25
N GLY A 290 -15.28 22.40 -5.45
CA GLY A 290 -14.44 23.08 -4.47
C GLY A 290 -13.01 22.56 -4.41
N GLU A 291 -12.20 23.22 -3.58
CA GLU A 291 -10.86 22.76 -3.19
C GLU A 291 -10.98 21.55 -2.25
N LYS A 292 -10.38 20.42 -2.64
CA LYS A 292 -10.46 19.15 -1.91
C LYS A 292 -9.09 18.52 -1.73
N THR A 293 -8.94 17.74 -0.66
CA THR A 293 -7.78 16.88 -0.41
C THR A 293 -8.12 15.41 -0.69
N ILE A 294 -7.13 14.52 -0.59
CA ILE A 294 -7.34 13.06 -0.76
C ILE A 294 -8.40 12.53 0.21
N GLU A 295 -8.43 13.05 1.44
CA GLU A 295 -9.33 12.61 2.50
C GLU A 295 -10.80 12.92 2.19
N ASP A 296 -11.08 13.99 1.44
CA ASP A 296 -12.45 14.37 1.07
C ASP A 296 -13.11 13.37 0.11
N PHE A 297 -12.32 12.58 -0.62
CA PHE A 297 -12.81 11.54 -1.54
C PHE A 297 -13.09 10.21 -0.83
N ALA A 298 -12.93 10.13 0.49
CA ALA A 298 -13.26 8.93 1.25
C ALA A 298 -14.80 8.79 1.37
N GLY A 299 -15.39 8.04 0.43
CA GLY A 299 -16.83 7.73 0.42
C GLY A 299 -17.70 8.86 -0.15
N SER A 300 -17.09 9.84 -0.80
CA SER A 300 -17.74 10.97 -1.47
C SER A 300 -17.05 11.21 -2.82
N GLY A 301 -17.77 11.78 -3.79
CA GLY A 301 -17.24 12.03 -5.13
C GLY A 301 -18.11 11.45 -6.22
N THR A 302 -18.09 12.08 -7.38
CA THR A 302 -18.78 11.62 -8.58
C THR A 302 -17.80 10.87 -9.45
N ASP A 303 -18.09 9.60 -9.77
CA ASP A 303 -17.24 8.77 -10.63
C ASP A 303 -17.07 9.39 -12.03
N ILE A 304 -15.83 9.44 -12.50
CA ILE A 304 -15.49 9.86 -13.86
C ILE A 304 -15.40 8.63 -14.74
N ASN A 305 -16.27 8.59 -15.75
CA ASN A 305 -16.22 7.59 -16.81
C ASN A 305 -15.59 8.20 -18.07
N ASP A 306 -14.90 7.40 -18.88
CA ASP A 306 -14.24 7.83 -20.12
C ASP A 306 -13.25 9.01 -19.95
N ASN A 307 -12.64 9.13 -18.77
CA ASN A 307 -11.64 10.15 -18.43
C ASN A 307 -12.12 11.59 -18.65
N LYS A 308 -13.43 11.86 -18.53
CA LYS A 308 -13.97 13.22 -18.66
C LYS A 308 -15.26 13.42 -17.86
N PHE A 309 -15.54 14.65 -17.49
CA PHE A 309 -16.78 15.05 -16.83
C PHE A 309 -17.19 16.46 -17.27
N GLU A 310 -18.45 16.83 -17.05
CA GLU A 310 -18.99 18.14 -17.43
C GLU A 310 -19.41 18.94 -16.20
N VAL A 311 -19.19 20.24 -16.26
CA VAL A 311 -19.58 21.20 -15.23
C VAL A 311 -20.35 22.36 -15.86
N ALA A 312 -21.44 22.78 -15.21
CA ALA A 312 -22.34 23.83 -15.70
C ALA A 312 -22.21 25.15 -14.94
N GLU A 313 -21.36 25.20 -13.91
CA GLU A 313 -21.17 26.38 -13.07
C GLU A 313 -19.69 26.75 -12.99
N ASN A 314 -19.40 28.04 -12.88
CA ASN A 314 -18.06 28.50 -12.57
C ASN A 314 -17.69 28.07 -11.14
N GLY A 315 -16.44 27.68 -10.96
CA GLY A 315 -15.92 27.23 -9.67
C GLY A 315 -14.63 26.45 -9.82
N THR A 316 -14.04 26.10 -8.68
CA THR A 316 -12.94 25.15 -8.61
C THR A 316 -13.49 23.74 -8.51
N TYR A 317 -12.86 22.81 -9.22
CA TYR A 317 -13.19 21.40 -9.22
C TYR A 317 -11.93 20.61 -8.92
N SER A 318 -12.04 19.67 -7.98
CA SER A 318 -10.95 18.76 -7.62
C SER A 318 -11.18 17.40 -8.24
N VAL A 319 -10.14 16.80 -8.79
CA VAL A 319 -10.16 15.47 -9.41
C VAL A 319 -9.20 14.57 -8.66
N TYR A 320 -9.69 13.43 -8.21
CA TYR A 320 -8.95 12.39 -7.51
C TYR A 320 -8.68 11.20 -8.43
N VAL A 321 -7.46 10.69 -8.37
CA VAL A 321 -7.07 9.42 -8.99
C VAL A 321 -6.42 8.52 -7.94
N ARG A 322 -6.81 7.24 -7.93
CA ARG A 322 -6.11 6.17 -7.22
C ARG A 322 -5.71 5.08 -8.20
N ASP A 323 -4.45 4.66 -8.16
CA ASP A 323 -3.97 3.55 -8.95
C ASP A 323 -4.13 2.20 -8.23
N SER A 324 -3.84 1.10 -8.93
CA SER A 324 -3.93 -0.23 -8.35
C SER A 324 -2.84 -0.60 -7.34
N LYS A 325 -1.78 0.22 -7.25
CA LYS A 325 -0.67 0.06 -6.28
C LYS A 325 -0.90 0.87 -5.01
N GLY A 326 -1.98 1.64 -4.95
CA GLY A 326 -2.34 2.47 -3.80
C GLY A 326 -1.84 3.91 -3.88
N ALA A 327 -1.22 4.33 -4.98
CA ALA A 327 -0.88 5.71 -5.22
C ALA A 327 -2.14 6.55 -5.38
N LYS A 328 -2.12 7.74 -4.78
CA LYS A 328 -3.24 8.67 -4.74
C LYS A 328 -2.74 10.06 -5.14
N ALA A 329 -3.52 10.75 -5.96
CA ALA A 329 -3.30 12.15 -6.27
C ALA A 329 -4.64 12.90 -6.35
N VAL A 330 -4.57 14.19 -6.08
CA VAL A 330 -5.65 15.15 -6.33
C VAL A 330 -5.07 16.30 -7.11
N GLU A 331 -5.75 16.74 -8.16
CA GLU A 331 -5.44 17.96 -8.91
C GLU A 331 -6.68 18.82 -9.05
N MET A 332 -6.49 20.13 -9.16
CA MET A 332 -7.56 21.11 -9.20
C MET A 332 -7.59 21.88 -10.51
N ILE A 333 -8.78 22.24 -10.96
CA ILE A 333 -9.00 23.14 -12.08
C ILE A 333 -10.05 24.18 -11.72
N THR A 334 -9.84 25.43 -12.13
CA THR A 334 -10.81 26.51 -12.00
C THR A 334 -11.46 26.77 -13.35
N ILE A 335 -12.80 26.81 -13.36
CA ILE A 335 -13.63 27.20 -14.50
C ILE A 335 -14.27 28.55 -14.18
N ASP A 336 -14.03 29.56 -15.01
CA ASP A 336 -14.50 30.94 -14.82
C ASP A 336 -15.11 31.56 -16.10
N ASN A 337 -15.31 30.75 -17.15
CA ASN A 337 -15.74 31.17 -18.48
C ASN A 337 -17.19 30.81 -18.84
N ILE A 338 -17.98 30.26 -17.91
CA ILE A 338 -19.41 29.98 -18.12
C ILE A 338 -20.24 31.23 -17.80
N GLN A 339 -21.05 31.67 -18.75
CA GLN A 339 -21.95 32.82 -18.61
C GLN A 339 -23.33 32.35 -18.15
N ASN A 340 -23.82 32.91 -17.05
CA ASN A 340 -25.19 32.70 -16.61
C ASN A 340 -26.16 33.57 -17.44
N ASP A 341 -27.22 32.94 -17.95
CA ASP A 341 -28.34 33.64 -18.57
C ASP A 341 -29.24 34.26 -17.48
N GLU A 342 -28.82 35.34 -16.83
CA GLU A 342 -29.68 36.31 -16.11
C GLU A 342 -28.83 37.54 -15.74
N GLN A 343 -29.12 38.77 -16.19
CA GLN A 343 -30.42 39.42 -16.35
C GLN A 343 -30.54 40.25 -17.67
N PRO A 344 -31.69 40.22 -18.36
CA PRO A 344 -32.01 41.14 -19.46
C PRO A 344 -32.12 42.59 -18.94
N GLY A 345 -31.62 43.53 -19.74
CA GLY A 345 -31.54 44.95 -19.38
C GLY A 345 -32.88 45.61 -19.12
N ASP A 346 -32.98 46.30 -17.99
CA ASP A 346 -33.97 47.36 -17.78
C ASP A 346 -33.51 48.62 -18.52
N ASN A 347 -34.13 48.92 -19.66
CA ASN A 347 -35.13 49.99 -19.78
C ASN A 347 -35.26 50.43 -21.26
N PRO A 348 -36.44 50.31 -21.89
CA PRO A 348 -36.68 50.82 -23.24
C PRO A 348 -37.07 52.30 -23.22
N GLY A 349 -36.34 53.11 -24.00
CA GLY A 349 -36.83 54.30 -24.72
C GLY A 349 -37.36 55.49 -23.91
N ASP A 350 -36.61 56.60 -23.94
CA ASP A 350 -37.20 57.93 -23.93
C ASP A 350 -36.65 58.70 -25.13
N ASP A 351 -37.48 58.80 -26.17
CA ASP A 351 -37.28 59.62 -27.36
C ASP A 351 -37.57 61.08 -27.02
N GLY A 352 -36.57 61.95 -27.12
CA GLY A 352 -36.70 63.39 -26.96
C GLY A 352 -35.89 64.16 -27.99
N ASP A 353 -36.58 64.62 -29.04
CA ASP A 353 -36.11 65.45 -30.14
C ASP A 353 -35.49 66.81 -29.75
N ASN A 354 -34.27 67.07 -30.26
CA ASN A 354 -33.77 68.29 -30.96
C ASN A 354 -33.60 69.64 -30.19
N PRO A 355 -32.86 70.68 -30.69
CA PRO A 355 -31.72 70.78 -31.63
C PRO A 355 -30.46 71.50 -31.05
N THR A 356 -29.39 71.47 -31.84
CA THR A 356 -28.14 72.27 -31.76
C THR A 356 -28.37 73.80 -31.81
N PRO A 357 -27.38 74.61 -31.40
CA PRO A 357 -26.47 75.19 -32.40
C PRO A 357 -24.98 75.30 -31.97
N ASP A 358 -24.10 75.04 -32.94
CA ASP A 358 -22.68 75.45 -33.03
C ASP A 358 -22.60 76.95 -33.43
N PRO A 359 -21.53 77.74 -33.12
CA PRO A 359 -20.27 77.71 -33.88
C PRO A 359 -18.95 78.03 -33.13
N GLY A 360 -17.84 77.41 -33.56
CA GLY A 360 -16.52 78.06 -33.74
C GLY A 360 -15.32 77.35 -33.08
N ASP A 361 -14.43 76.70 -33.86
CA ASP A 361 -13.15 77.25 -34.42
C ASP A 361 -11.95 76.81 -33.56
N GLY A 362 -10.84 76.20 -33.99
CA GLY A 362 -10.28 75.80 -35.29
C GLY A 362 -8.88 75.17 -35.07
N GLY A 363 -8.29 74.57 -36.12
CA GLY A 363 -6.85 74.28 -36.29
C GLY A 363 -6.29 73.02 -35.58
N THR A 364 -6.04 71.89 -36.23
CA THR A 364 -4.93 71.50 -37.15
C THR A 364 -3.55 71.26 -36.49
N ASP A 365 -2.99 70.10 -36.87
CA ASP A 365 -1.57 69.74 -37.03
C ASP A 365 -0.83 69.00 -35.90
N ASN A 366 -0.75 67.68 -36.10
CA ASN A 366 0.41 66.83 -35.78
C ASN A 366 1.55 67.18 -36.77
N PRO A 367 2.84 67.10 -36.39
CA PRO A 367 3.54 65.83 -36.62
C PRO A 367 4.66 65.48 -35.61
N THR A 368 4.90 64.17 -35.49
CA THR A 368 6.15 63.52 -35.05
C THR A 368 7.42 64.11 -35.67
N PRO A 369 8.57 63.96 -34.98
CA PRO A 369 9.71 63.31 -35.65
C PRO A 369 10.57 62.40 -34.75
N ASN A 370 11.12 61.35 -35.36
CA ASN A 370 12.37 60.67 -34.99
C ASN A 370 13.49 61.25 -35.89
N PRO A 371 14.75 61.46 -35.45
CA PRO A 371 15.81 60.46 -35.72
C PRO A 371 17.02 60.41 -34.73
N GLY A 372 17.55 59.20 -34.50
CA GLY A 372 18.96 58.77 -34.62
C GLY A 372 20.15 59.44 -33.88
N ASP A 373 20.90 58.59 -33.14
CA ASP A 373 22.36 58.28 -33.28
C ASP A 373 23.43 58.77 -32.26
N THR A 374 24.33 57.80 -31.95
CA THR A 374 25.72 57.80 -31.41
C THR A 374 26.12 58.22 -29.97
N GLY A 375 26.96 57.35 -29.36
CA GLY A 375 28.13 57.73 -28.53
C GLY A 375 28.12 57.25 -27.07
N ASN A 376 28.69 56.09 -26.74
CA ASN A 376 30.06 55.84 -26.20
C ASN A 376 30.25 56.13 -24.69
N ASP A 377 30.51 55.09 -23.89
CA ASP A 377 31.82 54.84 -23.23
C ASP A 377 31.72 53.77 -22.12
N ASN A 378 32.60 52.77 -22.24
CA ASN A 378 32.97 51.74 -21.25
C ASN A 378 34.08 52.33 -20.33
N PRO A 379 34.41 51.73 -19.18
CA PRO A 379 35.49 50.74 -19.24
C PRO A 379 35.39 49.57 -18.25
N THR A 380 35.68 48.38 -18.76
CA THR A 380 36.27 47.23 -18.05
C THR A 380 37.75 47.50 -17.69
N PRO A 381 38.37 46.72 -16.80
CA PRO A 381 39.16 45.59 -17.33
C PRO A 381 39.07 44.27 -16.53
N ASN A 382 38.99 43.19 -17.31
CA ASN A 382 39.44 41.80 -17.05
C ASN A 382 40.99 41.78 -16.80
N PRO A 383 41.75 40.66 -16.58
CA PRO A 383 41.51 39.23 -16.90
C PRO A 383 41.87 38.22 -15.78
N GLY A 384 41.29 37.00 -15.80
CA GLY A 384 41.84 35.80 -16.47
C GLY A 384 42.82 35.06 -15.53
N ASP A 385 42.94 33.74 -15.47
CA ASP A 385 42.59 32.70 -16.41
C ASP A 385 42.86 31.33 -15.73
N THR A 386 42.19 30.29 -16.26
CA THR A 386 42.55 28.86 -16.36
C THR A 386 43.20 28.06 -15.23
N GLY A 387 42.77 26.80 -15.13
CA GLY A 387 43.72 25.70 -14.89
C GLY A 387 43.19 24.56 -14.07
N SER A 388 42.78 23.50 -14.76
CA SER A 388 42.45 22.17 -14.26
C SER A 388 43.66 21.43 -13.66
N ASP A 389 43.39 20.46 -12.78
CA ASP A 389 43.83 19.04 -12.89
C ASP A 389 43.95 18.37 -11.50
N ASP A 390 43.30 17.20 -11.39
CA ASP A 390 43.54 16.15 -10.39
C ASP A 390 44.87 15.41 -10.73
N PRO A 391 45.64 14.89 -9.74
CA PRO A 391 45.49 13.46 -9.43
C PRO A 391 45.76 13.03 -7.97
N SER A 392 44.98 12.04 -7.54
CA SER A 392 45.24 10.92 -6.60
C SER A 392 46.66 10.68 -6.03
N SER A 393 46.77 10.54 -4.70
CA SER A 393 47.06 9.28 -3.95
C SER A 393 47.92 9.49 -2.69
N GLY A 394 47.69 8.68 -1.65
CA GLY A 394 48.73 8.35 -0.64
C GLY A 394 48.26 8.41 0.81
N GLY A 395 48.25 7.26 1.49
CA GLY A 395 47.70 7.10 2.84
C GLY A 395 48.64 7.51 3.99
N GLY A 396 48.08 7.48 5.20
CA GLY A 396 48.79 7.73 6.45
C GLY A 396 47.92 7.36 7.65
N VAL A 397 48.41 6.40 8.43
CA VAL A 397 47.80 5.74 9.59
C VAL A 397 47.97 6.61 10.84
N ASP A 398 46.96 6.68 11.72
CA ASP A 398 47.25 6.70 13.16
C ASP A 398 46.15 6.08 14.04
N LYS A 399 46.59 5.44 15.12
CA LYS A 399 45.82 4.62 16.06
C LYS A 399 45.43 5.40 17.32
N GLY A 400 44.25 5.07 17.87
CA GLY A 400 44.13 4.82 19.31
C GLY A 400 42.93 5.45 20.04
N SER A 401 41.90 4.64 20.30
CA SER A 401 41.20 4.54 21.61
C SER A 401 40.01 3.56 21.55
N SER A 402 40.04 2.48 22.33
CA SER A 402 38.94 1.52 22.60
C SER A 402 37.91 2.08 23.58
N PRO A 403 36.84 1.35 23.98
CA PRO A 403 35.85 0.57 23.23
C PRO A 403 34.41 1.13 23.48
N VAL A 404 33.45 0.91 22.57
CA VAL A 404 32.02 1.16 22.88
C VAL A 404 31.18 -0.03 22.45
N GLU A 405 30.58 -0.70 23.44
CA GLU A 405 29.46 -1.61 23.27
C GLU A 405 28.32 -0.88 22.55
N ALA A 406 27.98 -1.32 21.34
CA ALA A 406 26.74 -0.94 20.69
C ALA A 406 25.79 -2.14 20.73
N GLY A 407 24.98 -2.20 21.79
CA GLY A 407 23.75 -2.98 21.78
C GLY A 407 22.79 -2.36 20.76
N ASN A 408 22.50 -3.08 19.68
CA ASN A 408 21.42 -2.71 18.78
C ASN A 408 20.08 -2.99 19.48
N HIS A 409 19.56 -1.99 20.19
CA HIS A 409 18.16 -1.97 20.59
C HIS A 409 17.28 -1.79 19.34
N LEU A 410 16.32 -2.70 19.15
CA LEU A 410 15.26 -2.55 18.17
C LEU A 410 14.44 -1.28 18.48
N PRO A 411 13.94 -0.54 17.47
CA PRO A 411 12.95 0.50 17.71
C PRO A 411 11.70 -0.13 18.35
N SER A 412 11.26 0.44 19.47
CA SER A 412 10.02 0.05 20.14
C SER A 412 8.82 0.46 19.27
N THR A 413 8.26 -0.48 18.54
CA THR A 413 7.04 -0.30 17.73
C THR A 413 5.78 -0.76 18.46
N ALA A 414 5.80 -0.84 19.80
CA ALA A 414 4.57 -0.96 20.55
C ALA A 414 3.88 0.41 20.55
N THR A 415 2.88 0.58 19.67
CA THR A 415 1.95 1.70 19.77
C THR A 415 1.43 1.75 21.21
N SER A 416 1.57 2.90 21.86
CA SER A 416 1.20 3.15 23.27
C SER A 416 -0.31 2.96 23.57
N MET A 417 -1.10 2.52 22.58
CA MET A 417 -2.53 2.30 22.64
C MET A 417 -2.91 1.26 23.70
N TYR A 418 -2.15 0.17 23.83
CA TYR A 418 -2.39 -0.84 24.87
C TYR A 418 -2.12 -0.30 26.29
N ASN A 419 -1.12 0.56 26.44
CA ASN A 419 -0.81 1.21 27.72
C ASN A 419 -1.94 2.18 28.12
N TYR A 420 -2.45 2.97 27.17
CA TYR A 420 -3.57 3.87 27.43
C TYR A 420 -4.88 3.13 27.73
N LEU A 421 -5.15 2.03 27.03
CA LEU A 421 -6.32 1.17 27.29
C LEU A 421 -6.23 0.53 28.69
N ALA A 422 -5.05 0.00 29.06
CA ALA A 422 -4.82 -0.60 30.38
C ALA A 422 -4.95 0.43 31.51
N ILE A 423 -4.40 1.64 31.33
CA ILE A 423 -4.54 2.74 32.29
C ILE A 423 -6.01 3.16 32.42
N GLY A 424 -6.75 3.25 31.31
CA GLY A 424 -8.18 3.54 31.31
C GLY A 424 -9.00 2.50 32.08
N LEU A 425 -8.72 1.21 31.87
CA LEU A 425 -9.38 0.11 32.59
C LEU A 425 -9.08 0.17 34.10
N ALA A 426 -7.84 0.49 34.48
CA ALA A 426 -7.44 0.63 35.88
C ALA A 426 -8.19 1.78 36.58
N PHE A 427 -8.37 2.92 35.91
CA PHE A 427 -9.15 4.04 36.46
C PHE A 427 -10.64 3.70 36.61
N LEU A 428 -11.21 2.93 35.67
CA LEU A 428 -12.60 2.46 35.74
C LEU A 428 -12.82 1.54 36.95
N LEU A 429 -11.91 0.58 37.16
CA LEU A 429 -11.96 -0.33 38.31
C LEU A 429 -11.78 0.41 39.65
N ALA A 430 -10.85 1.36 39.71
CA ALA A 430 -10.66 2.20 40.89
C ALA A 430 -11.91 3.04 41.21
N GLY A 431 -12.57 3.58 40.19
CA GLY A 431 -13.83 4.31 40.32
C GLY A 431 -14.98 3.44 40.86
N LEU A 432 -15.14 2.23 40.33
CA LEU A 432 -16.11 1.26 40.81
C LEU A 432 -15.85 0.85 42.27
N LEU A 433 -14.59 0.65 42.65
CA LEU A 433 -14.19 0.31 44.01
C LEU A 433 -14.50 1.47 44.97
N ALA A 434 -14.18 2.70 44.59
CA ALA A 434 -14.48 3.89 45.38
C ALA A 434 -16.00 4.07 45.58
N MET A 435 -16.80 3.87 44.53
CA MET A 435 -18.27 3.91 44.62
C MET A 435 -18.81 2.82 45.55
N ARG A 436 -18.26 1.60 45.48
CA ARG A 436 -18.67 0.48 46.35
C ARG A 436 -18.33 0.75 47.82
N LEU A 437 -17.13 1.28 48.10
CA LEU A 437 -16.72 1.67 49.45
C LEU A 437 -17.58 2.82 49.99
N GLN A 438 -17.93 3.79 49.15
CA GLN A 438 -18.81 4.89 49.54
C GLN A 438 -20.25 4.42 49.79
N HIS A 439 -20.74 3.45 49.01
CA HIS A 439 -22.04 2.82 49.22
C HIS A 439 -22.09 2.04 50.55
N ASN A 440 -21.04 1.27 50.85
CA ASN A 440 -20.95 0.51 52.10
C ASN A 440 -20.86 1.43 53.33
N ARG A 441 -20.06 2.50 53.27
CA ARG A 441 -19.99 3.51 54.35
C ARG A 441 -21.30 4.23 54.61
N ARG A 442 -22.18 4.35 53.61
CA ARG A 442 -23.54 4.92 53.78
C ARG A 442 -24.51 3.94 54.44
N LYS A 443 -24.28 2.63 54.32
CA LYS A 443 -25.09 1.60 54.99
C LYS A 443 -24.70 1.36 56.44
N GLU A 444 -23.45 1.63 56.82
CA GLU A 444 -22.97 1.52 58.22
C GLU A 444 -23.32 2.73 59.11
N ASN A 445 -23.86 3.81 58.54
CA ASN A 445 -24.26 5.03 59.25
C ASN A 445 -25.80 5.24 59.28
N ILE A 446 -26.57 4.14 59.20
CA ILE A 446 -28.03 4.12 59.39
C ILE A 446 -28.36 3.27 60.60
#